data_AF-A0A7V5IF18-F1
#
_entry.id   AF-A0A7V5IF18-F1
#
_cell.length_a   1.000
_cell.length_b   1.000
_cell.length_c   1.000
_cell.angle_alpha   90.00
_cell.angle_beta   90.00
_cell.angle_gamma   90.00
#
_symmetry.space_group_name_H-M   'P 1'
#
loop_
_entity.id
_entity.type
_entity.pdbx_description
1 polymer ?
#
loop_
_entity_poly.entity_id
_entity_poly.type
_entity_poly.pdbx_seq_one_letter_code
_entity_poly.pdbx_strand_id
1 'polypeptide(L)' 'MAISFKDTIQAINGWLKIIIEFGLSLLLVFVIIDILFPNTTGIIKNLSEVVGSFAQNGIVGLIALLLFLLIYRR' A
#
# COMPACT_ATOMS: atom_id res chain seq x y z
N MET A 1 10.70 -10.99 -34.60
CA MET A 1 10.47 -9.76 -33.81
C MET A 1 11.00 -10.05 -32.41
N ALA A 2 12.22 -9.61 -32.09
CA ALA A 2 12.78 -9.82 -30.76
C ALA A 2 12.22 -8.72 -29.84
N ILE A 3 11.44 -9.11 -28.82
CA ILE A 3 11.00 -8.18 -27.79
C ILE A 3 12.26 -7.67 -27.08
N SER A 4 12.48 -6.36 -27.08
CA SER A 4 13.62 -5.80 -26.36
C SER A 4 13.44 -6.04 -24.86
N PHE A 5 14.53 -6.30 -24.15
CA PHE A 5 14.50 -6.42 -22.67
C PHE A 5 13.78 -5.24 -22.01
N LYS A 6 13.94 -4.04 -22.58
CA LYS A 6 13.25 -2.81 -22.14
C LYS A 6 11.72 -2.92 -22.27
N ASP A 7 11.23 -3.51 -23.35
CA ASP A 7 9.80 -3.67 -23.60
C ASP A 7 9.18 -4.67 -22.62
N THR A 8 9.90 -5.74 -22.28
CA THR A 8 9.49 -6.71 -21.25
C THR A 8 9.39 -6.07 -19.87
N ILE A 9 10.40 -5.28 -19.47
CA ILE A 9 10.38 -4.57 -18.18
C ILE A 9 9.24 -3.56 -18.14
N GLN A 10 9.00 -2.84 -19.24
CA GLN A 10 7.90 -1.89 -19.32
C GLN A 10 6.53 -2.57 -19.22
N ALA A 11 6.37 -3.73 -19.87
CA ALA A 11 5.15 -4.53 -19.74
C ALA A 11 4.93 -4.97 -18.29
N ILE A 12 5.95 -5.52 -17.63
CA ILE A 12 5.87 -5.96 -16.23
C ILE A 12 5.49 -4.80 -15.30
N ASN A 13 6.11 -3.64 -15.46
CA ASN A 13 5.78 -2.46 -14.67
C ASN A 13 4.32 -2.00 -14.90
N GLY A 14 3.83 -2.11 -16.14
CA GLY A 14 2.43 -1.83 -16.47
C GLY A 14 1.46 -2.77 -15.74
N TRP A 15 1.72 -4.07 -15.77
CA TRP A 15 0.92 -5.06 -15.05
C TRP A 15 0.98 -4.87 -13.54
N LEU A 16 2.15 -4.60 -12.99
CA LEU A 16 2.33 -4.34 -11.56
C LEU A 16 1.52 -3.12 -11.13
N LYS A 17 1.54 -2.04 -11.92
CA LYS A 17 0.76 -0.84 -11.66
C LYS A 17 -0.75 -1.15 -11.60
N ILE A 18 -1.26 -1.91 -12.56
CA ILE A 18 -2.69 -2.30 -12.60
C ILE A 18 -3.06 -3.12 -11.36
N ILE A 19 -2.22 -4.09 -10.97
CA ILE A 19 -2.47 -4.92 -9.80
C ILE A 19 -2.48 -4.09 -8.52
N ILE A 20 -1.55 -3.13 -8.39
CA ILE A 20 -1.50 -2.21 -7.24
C ILE A 20 -2.75 -1.34 -7.20
N GLU A 21 -3.14 -0.71 -8.32
CA GLU A 21 -4.33 0.12 -8.39
C GLU A 21 -5.61 -0.66 -8.03
N PHE A 22 -5.74 -1.89 -8.53
CA PHE A 22 -6.83 -2.77 -8.19
C PHE A 22 -6.82 -3.17 -6.70
N GLY A 23 -5.65 -3.54 -6.17
CA GLY A 23 -5.49 -3.86 -4.75
C GLY A 23 -5.85 -2.70 -3.82
N LEU A 24 -5.47 -1.47 -4.18
CA LEU A 24 -5.83 -0.26 -3.43
C LEU A 24 -7.35 -0.01 -3.46
N SER A 25 -8.00 -0.24 -4.59
CA SER A 25 -9.46 -0.15 -4.69
C SER A 25 -10.14 -1.19 -3.80
N LEU A 26 -9.67 -2.43 -3.80
CA LEU A 26 -10.19 -3.49 -2.93
C LEU A 26 -9.95 -3.19 -1.44
N LEU A 27 -8.78 -2.65 -1.09
CA LEU A 27 -8.49 -2.24 0.29
C LEU A 27 -9.51 -1.22 0.80
N LEU A 28 -9.85 -0.21 -0.01
CA LEU A 28 -10.88 0.77 0.35
C LEU A 28 -12.25 0.11 0.57
N VAL A 29 -12.66 -0.79 -0.33
CA VAL A 29 -13.92 -1.53 -0.19
C VAL A 29 -13.92 -2.36 1.10
N PHE A 30 -12.83 -3.07 1.39
CA PHE A 30 -12.73 -3.88 2.59
C PHE A 30 -12.69 -3.06 3.87
N VAL A 31 -12.09 -1.87 3.87
CA VAL A 31 -12.18 -0.94 5.00
C VAL A 31 -13.64 -0.56 5.26
N ILE A 32 -14.41 -0.20 4.21
CA ILE A 32 -15.83 0.14 4.36
C ILE A 32 -16.62 -1.06 4.90
N ILE A 33 -16.37 -2.26 4.37
CA ILE A 33 -17.03 -3.49 4.85
C ILE A 33 -16.71 -3.76 6.31
N ASP A 34 -15.45 -3.63 6.72
CA ASP A 34 -15.00 -3.91 8.09
C ASP A 34 -15.51 -2.84 9.09
N ILE A 35 -15.85 -1.62 8.63
CA ILE A 35 -16.57 -0.61 9.43
C ILE A 35 -18.03 -1.01 9.63
N LEU A 36 -18.72 -1.42 8.56
CA LEU A 36 -20.14 -1.78 8.59
C LEU A 36 -20.39 -3.12 9.28
N PHE A 37 -19.45 -4.06 9.14
CA PHE A 37 -19.47 -5.42 9.66
C PHE A 37 -18.14 -5.71 10.36
N PRO A 38 -17.99 -5.31 11.63
CA PRO A 38 -16.73 -5.42 12.36
C PRO A 38 -16.12 -6.82 12.35
N ASN A 39 -14.80 -6.89 12.09
CA ASN A 39 -13.99 -8.11 12.08
C ASN A 39 -14.29 -9.09 10.92
N THR A 40 -14.90 -8.63 9.84
CA THR A 40 -15.23 -9.50 8.68
C THR A 40 -14.00 -9.72 7.79
N THR A 41 -13.20 -8.68 7.57
CA THR A 41 -12.03 -8.76 6.67
C THR A 41 -10.71 -8.70 7.44
N GLY A 42 -10.72 -8.11 8.64
CA GLY A 42 -9.51 -7.91 9.45
C GLY A 42 -8.59 -6.81 8.91
N ILE A 43 -9.02 -6.07 7.89
CA ILE A 43 -8.21 -5.01 7.26
C ILE A 43 -7.98 -3.85 8.23
N ILE A 44 -8.96 -3.48 9.06
CA ILE A 44 -8.77 -2.42 10.05
C ILE A 44 -7.73 -2.82 11.08
N LYS A 45 -7.73 -4.10 11.52
CA LYS A 45 -6.74 -4.62 12.45
C LYS A 45 -5.32 -4.54 11.85
N ASN A 46 -5.13 -5.07 10.64
CA ASN A 46 -3.83 -5.03 9.96
C ASN A 46 -3.36 -3.59 9.73
N LEU A 47 -4.27 -2.68 9.34
CA LEU A 47 -3.96 -1.26 9.18
C LEU A 47 -3.56 -0.62 10.51
N SER A 48 -4.26 -0.95 11.60
CA SER A 48 -3.97 -0.44 12.94
C SER A 48 -2.62 -0.93 13.47
N GLU A 49 -2.18 -2.14 13.11
CA GLU A 49 -0.86 -2.66 13.47
C GLU A 49 0.25 -1.89 12.72
N VAL A 50 0.05 -1.62 11.43
CA VAL A 50 0.99 -0.82 10.63
C VAL A 50 1.09 0.61 11.16
N VAL A 51 -0.05 1.29 11.34
CA VAL A 51 -0.07 2.66 11.88
C VAL A 51 0.45 2.68 13.32
N GLY A 52 0.08 1.69 14.12
CA GLY A 52 0.54 1.51 15.49
C GLY A 52 2.05 1.35 15.60
N SER A 53 2.70 0.69 14.64
CA SER A 53 4.16 0.55 14.60
C SER A 53 4.88 1.90 14.53
N PHE A 54 4.30 2.89 13.86
CA PHE A 54 4.85 4.26 13.84
C PHE A 54 4.56 4.99 15.15
N ALA A 55 3.33 4.88 15.65
CA ALA A 55 2.90 5.58 16.87
C ALA A 55 3.67 5.10 18.13
N GLN A 56 3.94 3.80 18.24
CA GLN A 56 4.67 3.21 19.37
C GLN A 56 6.13 3.68 19.45
N ASN A 57 6.73 4.07 18.32
CA ASN A 57 8.08 4.61 18.26
C ASN A 57 8.16 6.13 18.49
N GLY A 58 7.03 6.78 18.78
CA GLY A 58 6.95 8.21 19.07
C GLY A 58 7.53 9.08 17.95
N ILE A 59 8.43 10.00 18.31
CA ILE A 59 9.05 10.94 17.36
C ILE A 59 9.87 10.21 16.29
N VAL A 60 10.51 9.08 16.63
CA VAL A 60 11.32 8.31 15.68
C VAL A 60 10.44 7.71 14.59
N GLY A 61 9.27 7.19 14.95
CA GLY A 61 8.29 6.68 13.98
C GLY A 61 7.76 7.77 13.04
N LEU A 62 7.52 8.98 13.57
CA LEU A 62 7.12 10.12 12.76
C LEU A 62 8.24 10.57 11.80
N ILE A 63 9.50 10.61 12.24
CA ILE A 63 10.64 10.92 11.37
C ILE A 63 10.75 9.89 10.25
N ALA A 64 10.64 8.60 10.57
CA ALA A 64 10.66 7.52 9.57
C ALA A 64 9.54 7.68 8.54
N LEU A 65 8.32 8.01 8.99
CA LEU A 65 7.18 8.26 8.12
C LEU A 65 7.39 9.48 7.20
N LEU A 66 7.96 10.57 7.73
CA LEU A 66 8.28 11.77 6.97
C LEU A 66 9.35 11.53 5.91
N LEU A 67 10.39 10.76 6.24
CA LEU A 67 11.43 10.36 5.28
C LEU A 67 10.85 9.47 4.18
N PHE A 68 9.98 8.51 4.53
CA PHE A 68 9.27 7.70 3.55
C PHE A 68 8.43 8.56 2.59
N LEU A 69 7.63 9.49 3.14
CA LEU A 69 6.83 10.41 2.33
C LEU A 69 7.69 11.31 1.43
N LEU A 70 8.84 11.78 1.93
CA LEU A 70 9.77 12.61 1.14
C LEU A 70 10.33 11.85 -0.06
N ILE A 71 10.63 10.56 0.10
CA ILE A 71 11.12 9.69 -0.99
C ILE A 71 9.99 9.38 -1.98
N TYR A 72 8.79 9.05 -1.49
CA TYR A 72 7.66 8.69 -2.33
C TYR A 72 7.11 9.87 -3.16
N ARG A 73 7.29 11.10 -2.69
CA ARG A 73 6.83 12.32 -3.38
C ARG A 73 7.82 12.85 -4.43
N ARG A 74 8.97 12.20 -4.62
CA ARG A 74 9.92 12.46 -5.72
C ARG A 74 9.65 11.53 -6.89
#